data_AF-A0A067MBC0-F1
#
_entry.id   AF-A0A067MBC0-F1
#
_cell.length_a   1.000
_cell.length_b   1.000
_cell.length_c   1.000
_cell.angle_alpha   90.00
_cell.angle_beta   90.00
_cell.angle_gamma   90.00
#
_symmetry.space_group_name_H-M   'P 1'
#
loop_
_entity.id
_entity.type
_entity.pdbx_description
1 polymer ?
#
loop_
_entity_poly.entity_id
_entity_poly.type
_entity_poly.pdbx_seq_one_letter_code
_entity_poly.pdbx_strand_id
1 'polypeptide(L)'
;MPIGLTTLTFDTIAWPVVSPPRSPESLTTRRIEAFLLSALHSGEATRAQRLRNAMRIWHPDKWEGSWIWLVEERDKARVMEGVAKVARALSELLNAESW
;
A
#
# COMPACT_ATOMS: atom_id res chain seq x y z
N MET A 1 8.73 0.72 30.28
CA MET A 1 8.92 -0.38 29.32
C MET A 1 9.44 0.21 28.02
N PRO A 2 10.52 -0.29 27.42
CA PRO A 2 10.86 0.17 26.08
C PRO A 2 9.76 -0.31 25.14
N ILE A 3 9.18 0.64 24.40
CA ILE A 3 8.24 0.37 23.33
C ILE A 3 9.05 -0.39 22.30
N GLY A 4 8.89 -1.72 22.22
CA GLY A 4 9.63 -2.52 21.25
C GLY A 4 9.37 -1.94 19.87
N LEU A 5 10.42 -1.49 19.19
CA LEU A 5 10.33 -1.07 17.80
C LEU A 5 9.93 -2.31 17.00
N THR A 6 8.63 -2.49 16.75
CA THR A 6 8.12 -3.60 15.95
C THR A 6 8.75 -3.51 14.58
N THR A 7 9.67 -4.42 14.29
CA THR A 7 10.30 -4.50 12.97
C THR A 7 9.23 -4.85 11.95
N LEU A 8 9.19 -4.09 10.86
CA LEU A 8 8.26 -4.33 9.77
C LEU A 8 8.74 -5.53 8.95
N THR A 9 7.81 -6.38 8.59
CA THR A 9 7.96 -7.50 7.68
C THR A 9 6.89 -7.37 6.60
N PHE A 10 7.04 -8.11 5.52
CA PHE A 10 5.98 -8.13 4.50
C PHE A 10 4.62 -8.52 5.09
N ASP A 11 4.62 -9.43 6.06
CA ASP A 11 3.40 -9.98 6.66
C ASP A 11 2.77 -9.06 7.75
N THR A 12 3.52 -8.08 8.27
CA THR A 12 3.04 -7.13 9.29
C THR A 12 2.64 -5.77 8.73
N ILE A 13 3.09 -5.43 7.53
CA ILE A 13 2.66 -4.21 6.83
C ILE A 13 1.17 -4.30 6.52
N ALA A 14 0.44 -3.23 6.87
CA ALA A 14 -0.98 -3.08 6.56
C ALA A 14 -1.20 -2.69 5.09
N TRP A 15 -0.94 -3.64 4.18
CA TRP A 15 -1.18 -3.48 2.75
C TRP A 15 -2.64 -3.07 2.45
N PRO A 16 -2.90 -2.30 1.39
CA PRO A 16 -4.24 -1.79 1.09
C PRO A 16 -5.10 -2.86 0.41
N VAL A 17 -5.29 -3.99 1.09
CA VAL A 17 -6.09 -5.13 0.67
C VAL A 17 -6.84 -5.69 1.88
N VAL A 18 -8.04 -6.24 1.66
CA VAL A 18 -8.90 -6.74 2.75
C VAL A 18 -8.27 -7.91 3.52
N SER A 19 -7.61 -8.81 2.80
CA SER A 19 -6.92 -9.96 3.38
C SER A 19 -5.40 -9.81 3.21
N PRO A 20 -4.58 -10.12 4.24
CA PRO A 20 -3.14 -10.01 4.14
C PRO A 20 -2.59 -10.74 2.90
N PRO A 21 -1.75 -10.06 2.09
CA PRO A 21 -1.13 -10.68 0.92
C PRO A 21 -0.10 -11.72 1.36
N ARG A 22 -0.01 -12.84 0.64
CA ARG A 22 1.05 -13.86 0.87
C ARG A 22 2.31 -13.59 0.07
N SER A 23 2.21 -12.78 -0.98
CA SER A 23 3.33 -12.39 -1.83
C SER A 23 3.02 -11.06 -2.54
N PRO A 24 4.05 -10.37 -3.05
CA PRO A 24 3.85 -9.17 -3.85
C PRO A 24 2.86 -9.38 -4.99
N GLU A 25 2.91 -10.50 -5.72
CA GLU A 25 2.03 -10.80 -6.86
C GLU A 25 0.55 -10.79 -6.48
N SER A 26 0.24 -11.05 -5.22
CA SER A 26 -1.13 -11.02 -4.73
C SER A 26 -1.67 -9.59 -4.55
N LEU A 27 -0.83 -8.55 -4.60
CA LEU A 27 -1.23 -7.13 -4.58
C LEU A 27 -1.73 -6.68 -5.95
N THR A 28 -2.85 -7.27 -6.39
CA THR A 28 -3.44 -6.97 -7.70
C THR A 28 -4.28 -5.70 -7.66
N THR A 29 -4.39 -5.00 -8.79
CA THR A 29 -5.22 -3.79 -8.95
C THR A 29 -6.65 -4.01 -8.45
N ARG A 30 -7.25 -5.17 -8.78
CA ARG A 30 -8.61 -5.53 -8.31
C ARG A 30 -8.73 -5.60 -6.78
N ARG A 31 -7.76 -6.18 -6.09
CA ARG A 31 -7.81 -6.31 -4.61
C ARG A 31 -7.60 -4.96 -3.93
N ILE A 32 -6.73 -4.13 -4.49
CA ILE A 32 -6.45 -2.78 -4.01
C ILE A 32 -7.66 -1.86 -4.22
N GLU A 33 -8.25 -1.92 -5.41
CA GLU A 33 -9.47 -1.17 -5.73
C GLU A 33 -10.62 -1.54 -4.78
N ALA A 34 -10.88 -2.83 -4.60
CA ALA A 34 -11.94 -3.32 -3.72
C ALA A 34 -11.78 -2.83 -2.27
N PHE A 35 -10.54 -2.67 -1.80
CA PHE A 35 -10.26 -2.13 -0.46
C PHE A 35 -10.45 -0.61 -0.41
N LEU A 36 -9.78 0.15 -1.27
CA LEU A 36 -9.75 1.62 -1.22
C LEU A 36 -11.07 2.26 -1.62
N LEU A 37 -11.80 1.64 -2.55
CA LEU A 37 -13.05 2.18 -3.10
C LEU A 37 -14.30 1.54 -2.51
N SER A 38 -14.13 0.70 -1.47
CA SER A 38 -15.25 0.21 -0.66
C SER A 38 -16.03 1.39 -0.07
N ALA A 39 -17.37 1.27 -0.04
CA ALA A 39 -18.24 2.26 0.60
C ALA A 39 -17.92 2.46 2.10
N LEU A 40 -17.33 1.45 2.75
CA LEU A 40 -16.92 1.51 4.16
C LEU A 40 -15.59 2.25 4.38
N HIS A 41 -14.83 2.54 3.33
CA HIS A 41 -13.53 3.18 3.43
C HIS A 41 -13.64 4.68 3.14
N SER A 42 -13.48 5.55 4.14
CA SER A 42 -13.45 7.02 3.94
C SER A 42 -14.71 7.56 3.24
N GLY A 43 -15.89 7.29 3.80
CA GLY A 43 -17.22 7.54 3.20
C GLY A 43 -17.45 8.95 2.64
N GLU A 44 -16.81 9.98 3.20
CA GLU A 44 -16.94 11.38 2.79
C GLU A 44 -16.00 11.78 1.63
N ALA A 45 -14.97 10.97 1.35
CA ALA A 45 -14.02 11.24 0.28
C ALA A 45 -14.48 10.63 -1.05
N THR A 46 -14.32 11.38 -2.13
CA THR A 46 -14.51 10.88 -3.50
C THR A 46 -13.51 9.76 -3.82
N ARG A 47 -13.84 8.91 -4.80
CA ARG A 47 -12.94 7.85 -5.29
C ARG A 47 -11.55 8.39 -5.62
N ALA A 48 -11.50 9.47 -6.41
CA ALA A 48 -10.25 10.13 -6.78
C ALA A 48 -9.45 10.66 -5.56
N GLN A 49 -10.12 11.21 -4.53
CA GLN A 49 -9.44 11.65 -3.31
C GLN A 49 -8.84 10.48 -2.53
N ARG A 50 -9.56 9.35 -2.41
CA ARG A 50 -9.05 8.15 -1.73
C ARG A 50 -7.80 7.60 -2.42
N LEU A 51 -7.82 7.52 -3.76
CA LEU A 51 -6.67 7.07 -4.54
C LEU A 51 -5.46 8.03 -4.41
N ARG A 52 -5.67 9.35 -4.49
CA ARG A 52 -4.60 10.34 -4.29
C ARG A 52 -4.02 10.27 -2.88
N ASN A 53 -4.86 10.08 -1.85
CA ASN A 53 -4.41 9.92 -0.48
C ASN A 53 -3.56 8.65 -0.30
N ALA A 54 -4.00 7.52 -0.88
CA ALA A 54 -3.23 6.29 -0.88
C ALA A 54 -1.87 6.48 -1.60
N MET A 55 -1.84 7.17 -2.75
CA MET A 55 -0.60 7.43 -3.49
C MET A 55 0.41 8.23 -2.66
N ARG A 56 -0.04 9.17 -1.82
CA ARG A 56 0.85 9.91 -0.89
C ARG A 56 1.48 9.03 0.18
N ILE A 57 0.98 7.82 0.40
CA ILE A 57 1.54 6.86 1.37
C ILE A 57 2.41 5.85 0.61
N TRP A 58 1.89 5.31 -0.48
CA TRP A 58 2.48 4.16 -1.18
C TRP A 58 3.44 4.52 -2.32
N HIS A 59 3.74 5.79 -2.54
CA HIS A 59 4.77 6.18 -3.51
C HIS A 59 6.13 5.57 -3.14
N PRO A 60 6.84 4.88 -4.05
CA PRO A 60 8.07 4.14 -3.75
C PRO A 60 9.11 4.99 -3.03
N ASP A 61 9.49 6.14 -3.61
CA ASP A 61 10.54 7.01 -3.04
C ASP A 61 10.21 7.48 -1.62
N LYS A 62 8.95 7.86 -1.39
CA LYS A 62 8.50 8.33 -0.09
C LYS A 62 8.46 7.19 0.91
N TRP A 63 7.99 6.02 0.47
CA TRP A 63 7.89 4.85 1.33
C TRP A 63 9.27 4.37 1.76
N GLU A 64 10.19 4.27 0.80
CA GLU A 64 11.58 3.91 1.03
C GLU A 64 12.25 4.86 2.01
N GLY A 65 12.22 6.17 1.73
CA GLY A 65 12.84 7.18 2.59
C GLY A 65 12.24 7.27 4.01
N SER A 66 10.97 6.88 4.19
CA SER A 66 10.29 7.01 5.48
C SER A 66 10.32 5.76 6.35
N TRP A 67 10.27 4.56 5.76
CA TRP A 67 10.00 3.33 6.50
C TRP A 67 10.95 2.15 6.21
N ILE A 68 11.79 2.19 5.17
CA ILE A 68 12.62 1.03 4.81
C ILE A 68 13.59 0.61 5.94
N TRP A 69 14.02 1.57 6.77
CA TRP A 69 14.90 1.34 7.91
C TRP A 69 14.21 0.58 9.06
N LEU A 70 12.88 0.53 9.09
CA LEU A 70 12.09 -0.29 10.02
C LEU A 70 11.90 -1.71 9.52
N VAL A 71 12.20 -2.01 8.25
CA VAL A 71 11.93 -3.31 7.64
C VAL A 71 13.08 -4.28 7.90
N GLU A 72 12.74 -5.52 8.27
CA GLU A 72 13.72 -6.60 8.39
C GLU A 72 14.50 -6.76 7.08
N GLU A 73 15.83 -6.87 7.17
CA GLU A 73 16.70 -6.92 5.99
C GLU A 73 16.28 -7.98 4.96
N ARG A 74 15.87 -9.16 5.44
CA ARG A 74 15.41 -10.27 4.60
C ARG A 74 14.13 -9.96 3.80
N ASP A 75 13.33 -9.00 4.26
CA ASP A 75 12.04 -8.65 3.66
C ASP A 75 12.09 -7.36 2.84
N LYS A 76 13.15 -6.55 2.94
CA LYS A 76 13.26 -5.26 2.24
C LYS A 76 12.95 -5.36 0.75
N ALA A 77 13.55 -6.33 0.05
CA ALA A 77 13.31 -6.52 -1.38
C ALA A 77 11.84 -6.86 -1.69
N ARG A 78 11.27 -7.81 -0.94
CA ARG A 78 9.86 -8.25 -1.07
C ARG A 78 8.89 -7.11 -0.76
N VAL A 79 9.18 -6.31 0.24
CA VAL A 79 8.40 -5.13 0.62
C VAL A 79 8.46 -4.07 -0.47
N MET A 80 9.65 -3.72 -0.96
CA MET A 80 9.78 -2.72 -2.03
C MET A 80 9.09 -3.16 -3.33
N GLU A 81 9.13 -4.46 -3.65
CA GLU A 81 8.34 -5.00 -4.76
C GLU A 81 6.83 -4.82 -4.53
N GLY A 82 6.35 -5.11 -3.33
CA GLY A 82 4.95 -4.90 -2.95
C GLY A 82 4.53 -3.43 -3.05
N VAL A 83 5.36 -2.51 -2.55
CA VAL A 83 5.15 -1.06 -2.66
C VAL A 83 5.05 -0.63 -4.12
N ALA A 84 5.96 -1.10 -4.98
CA ALA A 84 5.95 -0.81 -6.41
C ALA A 84 4.66 -1.31 -7.09
N LYS A 85 4.16 -2.51 -6.74
CA LYS A 85 2.89 -3.03 -7.26
C LYS A 85 1.70 -2.19 -6.79
N VAL A 86 1.67 -1.77 -5.53
CA VAL A 86 0.61 -0.88 -5.03
C VAL A 86 0.62 0.46 -5.75
N ALA A 87 1.79 1.09 -5.88
CA ALA A 87 1.93 2.36 -6.59
C ALA A 87 1.47 2.25 -8.06
N ARG A 88 1.85 1.16 -8.74
CA ARG A 88 1.39 0.89 -10.11
C ARG A 88 -0.14 0.77 -10.19
N ALA A 89 -0.75 -0.03 -9.32
CA ALA A 89 -2.20 -0.18 -9.29
C ALA A 89 -2.92 1.15 -9.03
N LEU A 90 -2.41 1.97 -8.11
CA LEU A 90 -2.96 3.29 -7.84
C LEU A 90 -2.86 4.23 -9.05
N SER A 91 -1.75 4.20 -9.79
CA SER A 91 -1.58 4.98 -11.03
C SER A 91 -2.58 4.53 -12.11
N GLU A 92 -2.75 3.22 -12.30
CA GLU A 92 -3.74 2.66 -13.24
C GLU A 92 -5.16 3.14 -12.89
N LEU A 93 -5.55 3.08 -11.62
CA LEU A 93 -6.87 3.51 -11.14
C LEU A 93 -7.07 5.04 -11.26
N LEU A 94 -6.06 5.85 -10.94
CA LEU A 94 -6.14 7.31 -11.07
C LEU A 94 -6.28 7.76 -12.53
N ASN A 95 -5.58 7.07 -13.44
CA ASN A 95 -5.70 7.32 -14.87
C ASN A 95 -7.10 6.96 -15.37
N ALA A 96 -7.67 5.84 -14.90
CA ALA A 96 -9.02 5.42 -15.27
C ALA A 96 -10.13 6.37 -14.74
N GLU A 97 -9.91 7.00 -13.57
CA GLU A 97 -10.87 7.95 -12.97
C GLU A 97 -10.79 9.37 -13.58
N SER A 98 -9.76 9.66 -14.38
CA SER A 98 -9.55 10.98 -15.00
C SER A 98 -10.14 11.09 -16.42
N TRP A 99 -10.96 10.11 -16.83
CA TRP A 99 -11.70 10.06 -18.10
C TRP A 99 -13.21 10.07 -17.88
#